data_AF-A0A7Z0B6F8-F1
#
_entry.id   AF-A0A7Z0B6F8-F1
#
_cell.length_a   1.000
_cell.length_b   1.000
_cell.length_c   1.000
_cell.angle_alpha   90.00
_cell.angle_beta   90.00
_cell.angle_gamma   90.00
#
_symmetry.space_group_name_H-M   'P 1'
#
loop_
_entity.id
_entity.type
_entity.pdbx_description
1 polymer ?
#
loop_
_entity_poly.entity_id
_entity_poly.type
_entity_poly.pdbx_seq_one_letter_code
_entity_poly.pdbx_strand_id
1 'polypeptide(L)'
;MQLTVDEARDLNSARLSGLLDDFNPCARFLKDVRSLDDGYDAMECIPAERLGERGIGVSDLQIPTFEHARLAVELFASALESAAERNLNSEEFRRKTISAARYINHLTDRHGHALEAAPITVDSAGPRGHFVIIPTGMSQQALRKALQRVFGKDGEPIKIAVPQGGVIQYTRLPSLTVPFPENGAPRSFGKLFLRYFDDAMNLAHSARLRGPFHRGEEEVGPALQAYAIAANLGVLIVEQIDTRNASTKLAKSLWAILARFTADTGIPIVCLATPGAAAALSEQNTATTFLAGKTWYNIAPAQRGSAQWSLTCEYIYLTYLTGCMGFAEPEWFADTVWWVTCGRSELAVKVCLHIVSVSRKEDFERPGKDEFLKLAKDALALEWPHLRAVRRLGEGGSFTSASIRRHGDWLPVEPMMQSVPGLEETNPVFPITYVPTPGANHA
;
A
#
# COMPACT_ATOMS: atom_id res chain seq x y z
N MET A 1 20.25 15.59 -10.92
CA MET A 1 20.78 14.76 -12.02
C MET A 1 21.02 15.62 -13.26
N GLN A 2 22.22 16.20 -13.39
CA GLN A 2 22.80 16.42 -14.72
C GLN A 2 23.38 15.06 -15.10
N LEU A 3 22.96 14.48 -16.22
CA LEU A 3 23.70 13.39 -16.83
C LEU A 3 24.95 14.03 -17.45
N THR A 4 26.04 14.13 -16.70
CA THR A 4 27.33 14.46 -17.29
C THR A 4 27.82 13.21 -18.01
N VAL A 5 27.82 13.30 -19.34
CA VAL A 5 28.58 12.38 -20.19
C VAL A 5 30.00 12.92 -20.17
N ASP A 6 30.76 12.58 -19.14
CA ASP A 6 32.18 12.93 -19.09
C ASP A 6 33.00 11.93 -19.90
N GLU A 7 33.95 12.52 -20.63
CA GLU A 7 34.72 11.96 -21.72
C GLU A 7 35.63 10.79 -21.30
N ALA A 8 35.79 9.86 -22.25
CA ALA A 8 36.64 8.69 -22.13
C ALA A 8 38.12 9.02 -21.93
N ARG A 9 38.82 8.23 -21.09
CA ARG A 9 40.11 7.61 -21.44
C ARG A 9 40.55 6.56 -20.42
N ASP A 10 40.85 5.38 -20.97
CA ASP A 10 41.84 4.37 -20.58
C ASP A 10 42.09 4.08 -19.09
N LEU A 11 41.76 2.85 -18.68
CA LEU A 11 42.77 1.86 -18.22
C LEU A 11 42.11 0.49 -17.91
N ASN A 12 42.70 -0.55 -18.50
CA ASN A 12 42.62 -1.99 -18.18
C ASN A 12 41.41 -2.79 -18.69
N SER A 13 41.44 -3.07 -20.00
CA SER A 13 40.60 -4.01 -20.75
C SER A 13 40.86 -5.51 -20.48
N ALA A 14 41.58 -5.89 -19.43
CA ALA A 14 42.01 -7.29 -19.22
C ALA A 14 41.54 -7.95 -17.91
N ARG A 15 40.69 -7.30 -17.10
CA ARG A 15 40.19 -7.85 -15.82
C ARG A 15 38.67 -7.92 -15.65
N LEU A 16 37.88 -7.53 -16.67
CA LEU A 16 36.42 -7.51 -16.58
C LEU A 16 35.71 -8.67 -17.28
N SER A 17 36.44 -9.62 -17.87
CA SER A 17 35.87 -10.82 -18.48
C SER A 17 35.37 -11.88 -17.48
N GLY A 18 35.40 -11.58 -16.17
CA GLY A 18 35.00 -12.50 -15.10
C GLY A 18 33.70 -12.17 -14.38
N LEU A 19 32.93 -11.17 -14.81
CA LEU A 19 31.65 -10.78 -14.20
C LEU A 19 30.55 -10.66 -15.28
N LEU A 20 30.30 -11.74 -16.00
CA LEU A 20 28.98 -11.96 -16.61
C LEU A 20 28.09 -12.52 -15.50
N ASP A 21 27.65 -11.66 -14.59
CA ASP A 21 26.45 -11.97 -13.81
C ASP A 21 25.28 -11.89 -14.81
N ASP A 22 24.82 -13.05 -15.28
CA ASP A 22 23.51 -13.24 -15.96
C ASP A 22 22.33 -12.82 -15.05
N PHE A 23 22.62 -12.35 -13.84
CA PHE A 23 21.67 -11.90 -12.86
C PHE A 23 21.06 -10.55 -13.26
N ASN A 24 19.73 -10.49 -13.32
CA ASN A 24 19.00 -9.26 -13.62
C ASN A 24 19.22 -8.21 -12.51
N PRO A 25 19.88 -7.08 -12.79
CA PRO A 25 20.22 -6.08 -11.77
C PRO A 25 18.97 -5.45 -11.13
N CYS A 26 17.82 -5.52 -11.80
CA CYS A 26 16.55 -4.97 -11.32
C CYS A 26 15.90 -5.85 -10.25
N ALA A 27 16.27 -7.14 -10.20
CA ALA A 27 15.74 -8.14 -9.27
C ALA A 27 16.64 -8.38 -8.03
N ARG A 28 17.86 -7.81 -7.99
CA ARG A 28 18.95 -8.16 -7.05
C ARG A 28 18.65 -8.03 -5.56
N PHE A 29 17.61 -7.27 -5.22
CA PHE A 29 17.27 -6.97 -3.82
C PHE A 29 15.83 -7.31 -3.48
N LEU A 30 15.14 -8.04 -4.35
CA LEU A 30 13.86 -8.62 -3.99
C LEU A 30 14.15 -9.80 -3.05
N LYS A 31 13.66 -9.69 -1.81
CA LYS A 31 13.66 -10.84 -0.89
C LYS A 31 12.85 -11.96 -1.52
N ASP A 32 13.30 -13.18 -1.25
CA ASP A 32 12.71 -14.37 -1.82
C ASP A 32 11.48 -14.80 -1.00
N VAL A 33 10.34 -14.14 -1.22
CA VAL A 33 9.05 -14.53 -0.62
C VAL A 33 8.36 -15.46 -1.59
N ARG A 34 8.45 -16.78 -1.34
CA ARG A 34 7.94 -17.82 -2.26
C ARG A 34 6.82 -18.67 -1.67
N SER A 35 6.77 -18.77 -0.35
CA SER A 35 5.78 -19.56 0.37
C SER A 35 4.87 -18.68 1.24
N LEU A 36 3.75 -19.24 1.69
CA LEU A 36 2.86 -18.55 2.62
C LEU A 36 3.57 -18.26 3.96
N ASP A 37 4.44 -19.16 4.41
CA ASP A 37 5.22 -18.96 5.65
C ASP A 37 6.15 -17.76 5.52
N ASP A 38 6.88 -17.65 4.40
CA ASP A 38 7.68 -16.45 4.10
C ASP A 38 6.79 -15.19 4.07
N GLY A 39 5.57 -15.33 3.55
CA GLY A 39 4.58 -14.27 3.48
C GLY A 39 4.10 -13.80 4.85
N TYR A 40 3.87 -14.73 5.79
CA TYR A 40 3.54 -14.41 7.17
C TYR A 40 4.68 -13.63 7.83
N ASP A 41 5.92 -14.13 7.74
CA ASP A 41 7.10 -13.48 8.31
C ASP A 41 7.36 -12.08 7.70
N ALA A 42 7.16 -11.96 6.38
CA ALA A 42 7.31 -10.72 5.64
C ALA A 42 6.27 -9.66 6.05
N MET A 43 5.07 -10.09 6.44
CA MET A 43 3.96 -9.21 6.79
C MET A 43 3.77 -8.98 8.28
N GLU A 44 4.51 -9.70 9.12
CA GLU A 44 4.51 -9.50 10.56
C GLU A 44 5.07 -8.12 10.93
N CYS A 45 4.33 -7.42 11.80
CA CYS A 45 4.77 -6.17 12.40
C CYS A 45 4.39 -6.17 13.88
N ILE A 46 5.26 -6.69 14.75
CA ILE A 46 5.10 -6.69 16.20
C ILE A 46 6.09 -5.67 16.80
N PRO A 47 5.65 -4.48 17.27
CA PRO A 47 6.55 -3.43 17.71
C PRO A 47 7.54 -3.83 18.82
N ALA A 48 7.12 -4.65 19.79
CA ALA A 48 7.97 -5.10 20.90
C ALA A 48 9.12 -6.02 20.44
N GLU A 49 8.92 -6.80 19.38
CA GLU A 49 9.92 -7.71 18.84
C GLU A 49 10.86 -7.02 17.84
N ARG A 50 10.51 -5.79 17.42
CA ARG A 50 11.24 -4.98 16.44
C ARG A 50 11.75 -3.66 17.04
N LEU A 51 11.90 -3.61 18.36
CA LEU A 51 12.44 -2.48 19.11
C LEU A 51 13.82 -2.08 18.55
N GLY A 52 13.90 -0.88 17.98
CA GLY A 52 15.13 -0.33 17.41
C GLY A 52 15.09 -0.11 15.89
N GLU A 53 14.11 -0.69 15.18
CA GLU A 53 13.89 -0.37 13.77
C GLU A 53 13.30 1.05 13.63
N ARG A 54 14.01 1.93 12.90
CA ARG A 54 13.57 3.32 12.69
C ARG A 54 12.23 3.33 11.94
N GLY A 55 11.19 3.85 12.60
CA GLY A 55 9.89 4.12 11.99
C GLY A 55 8.79 3.12 12.34
N ILE A 56 9.06 2.09 13.15
CA ILE A 56 8.00 1.28 13.77
C ILE A 56 7.58 1.96 15.07
N GLY A 57 6.35 2.45 15.06
CA GLY A 57 5.66 3.05 16.19
C GLY A 57 4.78 2.06 16.90
N VAL A 58 4.32 2.50 18.06
CA VAL A 58 3.55 1.73 19.03
C VAL A 58 2.20 1.26 18.46
N SER A 59 1.63 1.97 17.49
CA SER A 59 0.36 1.64 16.82
C SER A 59 0.50 0.72 15.60
N ASP A 60 1.71 0.35 15.20
CA ASP A 60 1.93 -0.46 13.99
C ASP A 60 1.80 -1.98 14.23
N LEU A 61 0.99 -2.39 15.22
CA LEU A 61 0.74 -3.81 15.48
C LEU A 61 -0.04 -4.43 14.32
N GLN A 62 0.56 -5.45 13.71
CA GLN A 62 -0.05 -6.31 12.71
C GLN A 62 0.36 -7.76 12.94
N ILE A 63 -0.60 -8.56 13.37
CA ILE A 63 -0.51 -10.02 13.33
C ILE A 63 -1.03 -10.45 11.94
N PRO A 64 -0.17 -11.03 11.10
CA PRO A 64 -0.50 -11.31 9.71
C PRO A 64 -1.59 -12.38 9.60
N THR A 65 -2.48 -12.22 8.62
CA THR A 65 -3.49 -13.23 8.25
C THR A 65 -3.11 -13.89 6.93
N PHE A 66 -3.84 -14.94 6.57
CA PHE A 66 -3.70 -15.58 5.25
C PHE A 66 -3.71 -14.57 4.09
N GLU A 67 -4.59 -13.56 4.14
CA GLU A 67 -4.68 -12.53 3.11
C GLU A 67 -3.43 -11.65 3.04
N HIS A 68 -2.76 -11.41 4.17
CA HIS A 68 -1.48 -10.70 4.18
C HIS A 68 -0.39 -11.55 3.51
N ALA A 69 -0.27 -12.82 3.90
CA ALA A 69 0.71 -13.74 3.36
C ALA A 69 0.51 -13.95 1.85
N ARG A 70 -0.75 -14.14 1.42
CA ARG A 70 -1.12 -14.26 0.00
C ARG A 70 -0.74 -13.02 -0.80
N LEU A 71 -1.09 -11.82 -0.29
CA LEU A 71 -0.68 -10.55 -0.90
C LEU A 71 0.84 -10.47 -1.05
N ALA A 72 1.60 -10.87 -0.02
CA ALA A 72 3.06 -10.87 -0.07
C ALA A 72 3.56 -11.71 -1.24
N VAL A 73 3.21 -12.99 -1.28
CA VAL A 73 3.68 -13.94 -2.29
C VAL A 73 3.34 -13.45 -3.71
N GLU A 74 2.09 -13.04 -3.94
CA GLU A 74 1.63 -12.62 -5.27
C GLU A 74 2.25 -11.28 -5.72
N LEU A 75 2.47 -10.36 -4.79
CA LEU A 75 3.14 -9.09 -5.07
C LEU A 75 4.63 -9.29 -5.37
N PHE A 76 5.32 -10.18 -4.64
CA PHE A 76 6.72 -10.52 -4.89
C PHE A 76 6.90 -11.20 -6.25
N ALA A 77 6.02 -12.14 -6.60
CA ALA A 77 5.98 -12.74 -7.94
C ALA A 77 5.80 -11.67 -9.02
N SER A 78 4.83 -10.76 -8.83
CA SER A 78 4.58 -9.64 -9.76
C SER A 78 5.80 -8.72 -9.93
N ALA A 79 6.52 -8.44 -8.84
CA ALA A 79 7.72 -7.62 -8.87
C ALA A 79 8.89 -8.31 -9.57
N LEU A 80 9.04 -9.63 -9.40
CA LEU A 80 10.05 -10.42 -10.11
C LEU A 80 9.79 -10.49 -11.61
N GLU A 81 8.54 -10.75 -12.01
CA GLU A 81 8.12 -10.72 -13.42
C GLU A 81 8.34 -9.34 -14.04
N SER A 82 7.94 -8.28 -13.32
CA SER A 82 8.17 -6.90 -13.74
C SER A 82 9.66 -6.59 -13.92
N ALA A 83 10.50 -7.04 -13.00
CA ALA A 83 11.94 -6.85 -13.10
C ALA A 83 12.50 -7.58 -14.33
N ALA A 84 12.04 -8.81 -14.61
CA ALA A 84 12.47 -9.61 -15.77
C ALA A 84 12.21 -8.89 -17.10
N GLU A 85 11.04 -8.28 -17.27
CA GLU A 85 10.70 -7.48 -18.46
C GLU A 85 11.50 -6.18 -18.52
N ARG A 86 11.77 -5.58 -17.36
CA ARG A 86 12.50 -4.32 -17.22
C ARG A 86 13.98 -4.53 -16.97
N ASN A 87 14.58 -5.52 -17.63
CA ASN A 87 15.97 -5.87 -17.41
C ASN A 87 16.91 -4.85 -18.06
N LEU A 88 17.69 -4.13 -17.25
CA LEU A 88 18.66 -3.14 -17.75
C LEU A 88 19.87 -3.76 -18.48
N ASN A 89 20.05 -5.09 -18.42
CA ASN A 89 21.00 -5.79 -19.29
C ASN A 89 20.51 -5.83 -20.75
N SER A 90 19.21 -5.63 -21.00
CA SER A 90 18.66 -5.46 -22.35
C SER A 90 18.92 -4.07 -22.91
N GLU A 91 19.43 -3.99 -24.14
CA GLU A 91 19.62 -2.70 -24.83
C GLU A 91 18.29 -1.99 -25.09
N GLU A 92 17.24 -2.74 -25.42
CA GLU A 92 15.92 -2.19 -25.69
C GLU A 92 15.37 -1.46 -24.46
N PHE A 93 15.44 -2.10 -23.29
CA PHE A 93 14.99 -1.47 -22.06
C PHE A 93 15.86 -0.28 -21.65
N ARG A 94 17.19 -0.36 -21.82
CA ARG A 94 18.09 0.78 -21.61
C ARG A 94 17.70 1.99 -22.46
N ARG A 95 17.31 1.79 -23.73
CA ARG A 95 16.83 2.87 -24.61
C ARG A 95 15.56 3.50 -24.04
N LYS A 96 14.61 2.71 -23.53
CA LYS A 96 13.38 3.19 -22.87
C LYS A 96 13.71 4.03 -21.63
N THR A 97 14.62 3.56 -20.77
CA THR A 97 15.10 4.32 -19.60
C THR A 97 15.76 5.64 -19.99
N ILE A 98 16.58 5.67 -21.04
CA ILE A 98 17.22 6.89 -21.53
C ILE A 98 16.18 7.86 -22.11
N SER A 99 15.22 7.37 -22.88
CA SER A 99 14.11 8.18 -23.41
C SER A 99 13.28 8.79 -22.28
N ALA A 100 13.00 8.02 -21.22
CA ALA A 100 12.32 8.50 -20.02
C ALA A 100 13.11 9.61 -19.31
N ALA A 101 14.42 9.41 -19.12
CA ALA A 101 15.29 10.42 -18.53
C ALA A 101 15.37 11.70 -19.39
N ARG A 102 15.36 11.56 -20.73
CA ARG A 102 15.31 12.71 -21.65
C ARG A 102 13.99 13.44 -21.56
N TYR A 103 12.87 12.73 -21.51
CA TYR A 103 11.55 13.33 -21.34
C TYR A 103 11.49 14.19 -20.07
N ILE A 104 12.01 13.69 -18.94
CA ILE A 104 12.03 14.42 -17.66
C ILE A 104 12.89 15.69 -17.74
N ASN A 105 14.03 15.65 -18.43
CA ASN A 105 15.04 16.71 -18.41
C ASN A 105 14.96 17.70 -19.59
N HIS A 106 14.44 17.28 -20.74
CA HIS A 106 14.39 18.04 -22.00
C HIS A 106 12.96 18.16 -22.48
N LEU A 107 12.19 18.95 -21.74
CA LEU A 107 10.76 19.14 -21.98
C LEU A 107 10.48 20.11 -23.13
N THR A 108 11.40 21.03 -23.39
CA THR A 108 11.22 22.06 -24.42
C THR A 108 12.15 21.83 -25.60
N ASP A 109 11.67 22.11 -26.80
CA ASP A 109 12.52 22.18 -27.97
C ASP A 109 13.50 23.38 -27.89
N ARG A 110 14.34 23.55 -28.91
CA ARG A 110 15.31 24.65 -28.99
C ARG A 110 14.65 26.04 -29.07
N HIS A 111 13.34 26.10 -29.34
CA HIS A 111 12.55 27.32 -29.44
C HIS A 111 11.67 27.57 -28.20
N GLY A 112 11.72 26.69 -27.20
CA GLY A 112 10.95 26.80 -25.96
C GLY A 112 9.54 26.21 -26.04
N HIS A 113 9.15 25.58 -27.15
CA HIS A 113 7.87 24.89 -27.27
C HIS A 113 7.87 23.59 -26.48
N ALA A 114 6.74 23.27 -25.88
CA ALA A 114 6.54 22.01 -25.20
C ALA A 114 6.59 20.86 -26.21
N LEU A 115 7.49 19.90 -26.00
CA LEU A 115 7.46 18.63 -26.74
C LEU A 115 6.28 17.79 -26.24
N GLU A 116 5.48 17.26 -27.16
CA GLU A 116 4.41 16.32 -26.84
C GLU A 116 4.98 15.05 -26.19
N ALA A 117 4.35 14.62 -25.10
CA ALA A 117 4.73 13.41 -24.38
C ALA A 117 4.13 12.18 -25.05
N ALA A 118 4.96 11.32 -25.62
CA ALA A 118 4.54 9.94 -25.90
C ALA A 118 4.57 9.13 -24.58
N PRO A 119 3.52 8.36 -24.26
CA PRO A 119 3.56 7.37 -23.19
C PRO A 119 4.78 6.44 -23.35
N ILE A 120 5.42 6.09 -22.24
CA ILE A 120 6.58 5.19 -22.26
C ILE A 120 6.08 3.80 -21.90
N THR A 121 5.95 2.96 -22.93
CA THR A 121 5.43 1.60 -22.82
C THR A 121 6.56 0.55 -22.85
N VAL A 122 6.37 -0.51 -22.10
CA VAL A 122 7.19 -1.73 -22.16
C VAL A 122 6.37 -2.77 -22.92
N ASP A 123 6.90 -3.28 -24.04
CA ASP A 123 6.07 -3.95 -25.05
C ASP A 123 5.56 -5.32 -24.58
N SER A 124 6.27 -5.94 -23.65
CA SER A 124 5.88 -7.20 -23.00
C SER A 124 5.09 -6.99 -21.70
N ALA A 125 4.84 -5.76 -21.28
CA ALA A 125 4.20 -5.50 -19.99
C ALA A 125 2.71 -5.89 -19.97
N GLY A 126 2.26 -6.34 -18.81
CA GLY A 126 0.86 -6.56 -18.49
C GLY A 126 0.46 -5.86 -17.19
N PRO A 127 -0.85 -5.72 -16.92
CA PRO A 127 -1.35 -5.10 -15.70
C PRO A 127 -0.99 -5.93 -14.47
N ARG A 128 -0.38 -5.29 -13.47
CA ARG A 128 0.06 -5.89 -12.19
C ARG A 128 -0.50 -5.12 -11.00
N GLY A 129 -1.80 -4.88 -11.01
CA GLY A 129 -2.50 -4.25 -9.90
C GLY A 129 -2.83 -5.22 -8.79
N HIS A 130 -2.62 -4.76 -7.56
CA HIS A 130 -2.99 -5.42 -6.31
C HIS A 130 -3.89 -4.49 -5.52
N PHE A 131 -5.17 -4.83 -5.38
CA PHE A 131 -6.12 -3.99 -4.64
C PHE A 131 -6.40 -4.60 -3.26
N VAL A 132 -5.95 -3.90 -2.23
CA VAL A 132 -6.05 -4.33 -0.83
C VAL A 132 -7.09 -3.48 -0.13
N ILE A 133 -8.10 -4.14 0.40
CA ILE A 133 -9.20 -3.52 1.12
C ILE A 133 -8.98 -3.66 2.62
N ILE A 134 -8.91 -2.53 3.31
CA ILE A 134 -8.59 -2.42 4.73
C ILE A 134 -9.58 -1.43 5.36
N PRO A 135 -10.51 -1.89 6.22
CA PRO A 135 -11.43 -0.98 6.91
C PRO A 135 -10.69 0.00 7.83
N THR A 136 -11.26 1.18 8.02
CA THR A 136 -10.72 2.18 8.96
C THR A 136 -10.61 1.62 10.39
N GLY A 137 -9.52 1.97 11.08
CA GLY A 137 -9.19 1.46 12.40
C GLY A 137 -8.43 0.13 12.40
N MET A 138 -7.95 -0.30 11.22
CA MET A 138 -7.05 -1.44 11.02
C MET A 138 -5.68 -0.94 10.55
N SER A 139 -4.67 -1.79 10.73
CA SER A 139 -3.24 -1.48 10.60
C SER A 139 -2.72 -1.23 9.17
N GLN A 140 -3.36 -0.33 8.39
CA GLN A 140 -2.92 0.04 7.03
C GLN A 140 -1.48 0.57 7.04
N GLN A 141 -1.13 1.35 8.06
CA GLN A 141 0.24 1.88 8.21
C GLN A 141 1.26 0.76 8.45
N ALA A 142 0.91 -0.24 9.25
CA ALA A 142 1.76 -1.40 9.53
C ALA A 142 1.98 -2.23 8.26
N LEU A 143 0.92 -2.48 7.48
CA LEU A 143 1.03 -3.20 6.20
C LEU A 143 1.97 -2.48 5.25
N ARG A 144 1.82 -1.15 5.09
CA ARG A 144 2.75 -0.37 4.27
C ARG A 144 4.19 -0.51 4.75
N LYS A 145 4.43 -0.40 6.05
CA LYS A 145 5.79 -0.53 6.61
C LYS A 145 6.36 -1.92 6.38
N ALA A 146 5.55 -2.96 6.54
CA ALA A 146 5.93 -4.32 6.22
C ALA A 146 6.34 -4.44 4.74
N LEU A 147 5.53 -3.93 3.81
CA LEU A 147 5.88 -3.89 2.38
C LEU A 147 7.21 -3.15 2.13
N GLN A 148 7.36 -1.93 2.64
CA GLN A 148 8.59 -1.14 2.46
C GLN A 148 9.83 -1.81 3.07
N ARG A 149 9.68 -2.55 4.18
CA ARG A 149 10.76 -3.32 4.82
C ARG A 149 11.23 -4.48 3.95
N VAL A 150 10.34 -5.09 3.19
CA VAL A 150 10.66 -6.26 2.36
C VAL A 150 11.19 -5.82 0.99
N PHE A 151 10.65 -4.74 0.41
CA PHE A 151 11.10 -4.20 -0.88
C PHE A 151 12.29 -3.23 -0.79
N GLY A 152 12.42 -2.48 0.30
CA GLY A 152 13.28 -1.28 0.39
C GLY A 152 12.55 -0.01 -0.04
N LYS A 153 13.02 1.16 0.40
CA LYS A 153 12.36 2.46 0.17
C LYS A 153 13.25 3.54 -0.43
N ASP A 154 14.57 3.40 -0.31
CA ASP A 154 15.54 4.44 -0.67
C ASP A 154 16.12 4.16 -2.07
N GLY A 155 16.47 5.22 -2.80
CA GLY A 155 17.08 5.10 -4.12
C GLY A 155 18.51 4.55 -4.09
N GLU A 156 18.81 3.63 -5.01
CA GLU A 156 20.09 2.93 -5.08
C GLU A 156 20.71 2.96 -6.49
N PRO A 157 22.04 3.12 -6.63
CA PRO A 157 22.70 3.10 -7.93
C PRO A 157 22.88 1.66 -8.45
N ILE A 158 22.61 1.45 -9.74
CA ILE A 158 22.92 0.22 -10.48
C ILE A 158 24.03 0.53 -11.48
N LYS A 159 25.11 -0.25 -11.47
CA LYS A 159 26.21 -0.14 -12.43
C LYS A 159 26.14 -1.28 -13.43
N ILE A 160 26.17 -0.96 -14.73
CA ILE A 160 26.06 -1.93 -15.82
C ILE A 160 27.25 -1.77 -16.74
N ALA A 161 27.99 -2.85 -16.95
CA ALA A 161 29.04 -2.90 -17.96
C ALA A 161 28.39 -2.97 -19.35
N VAL A 162 28.79 -2.08 -20.25
CA VAL A 162 28.30 -2.09 -21.63
C VAL A 162 29.25 -2.86 -22.55
N PRO A 163 28.73 -3.57 -23.58
CA PRO A 163 29.54 -4.38 -24.49
C PRO A 163 30.65 -3.60 -25.23
N GLN A 164 30.47 -2.28 -25.39
CA GLN A 164 31.40 -1.39 -26.11
C GLN A 164 32.58 -0.91 -25.23
N GLY A 165 32.66 -1.37 -23.98
CA GLY A 165 33.61 -0.90 -22.98
C GLY A 165 33.04 0.29 -22.20
N GLY A 166 33.14 0.23 -20.87
CA GLY A 166 32.64 1.27 -19.97
C GLY A 166 31.53 0.78 -19.04
N VAL A 167 31.17 1.62 -18.06
CA VAL A 167 30.14 1.36 -17.07
C VAL A 167 29.14 2.50 -17.08
N ILE A 168 27.86 2.18 -17.32
CA ILE A 168 26.76 3.13 -17.18
C ILE A 168 26.14 2.97 -15.80
N GLN A 169 25.87 4.08 -15.13
CA GLN A 169 25.17 4.11 -13.87
C GLN A 169 23.69 4.49 -14.07
N TYR A 170 22.80 3.62 -13.65
CA TYR A 170 21.37 3.81 -13.53
C TYR A 170 20.99 3.98 -12.05
N THR A 171 19.74 4.38 -11.79
CA THR A 171 19.19 4.41 -10.44
C THR A 171 17.97 3.50 -10.36
N ARG A 172 17.80 2.85 -9.21
CA ARG A 172 16.64 2.03 -8.85
C ARG A 172 15.97 2.61 -7.62
N LEU A 173 14.65 2.70 -7.67
CA LEU A 173 13.81 2.98 -6.51
C LEU A 173 13.01 1.70 -6.19
N PRO A 174 13.28 0.97 -5.11
CA PRO A 174 12.65 -0.33 -4.90
C PRO A 174 11.14 -0.24 -4.63
N SER A 175 10.71 0.71 -3.81
CA SER A 175 9.29 1.03 -3.63
C SER A 175 9.10 2.52 -3.47
N LEU A 176 7.93 3.02 -3.86
CA LEU A 176 7.49 4.39 -3.63
C LEU A 176 6.09 4.37 -3.07
N THR A 177 5.86 5.04 -1.94
CA THR A 177 4.51 5.24 -1.40
C THR A 177 4.03 6.66 -1.64
N VAL A 178 2.82 6.79 -2.20
CA VAL A 178 2.18 8.08 -2.48
C VAL A 178 0.75 8.06 -1.93
N PRO A 179 0.34 9.04 -1.11
CA PRO A 179 -1.04 9.13 -0.67
C PRO A 179 -1.96 9.53 -1.82
N PHE A 180 -3.18 8.99 -1.81
CA PHE A 180 -4.24 9.41 -2.72
C PHE A 180 -4.67 10.86 -2.36
N PRO A 181 -4.84 11.76 -3.35
CA PRO A 181 -5.12 13.15 -3.05
C PRO A 181 -6.56 13.33 -2.54
N GLU A 182 -6.76 14.28 -1.62
CA GLU A 182 -8.06 14.59 -1.00
C GLU A 182 -9.18 14.93 -2.00
N ASN A 183 -8.85 15.36 -3.21
CA ASN A 183 -9.82 15.69 -4.26
C ASN A 183 -9.90 14.62 -5.36
N GLY A 184 -9.10 13.56 -5.29
CA GLY A 184 -8.97 12.55 -6.34
C GLY A 184 -8.38 13.09 -7.66
N ALA A 185 -7.83 14.31 -7.68
CA ALA A 185 -7.39 14.93 -8.92
C ALA A 185 -6.01 14.41 -9.38
N PRO A 186 -5.85 14.05 -10.67
CA PRO A 186 -4.55 13.55 -11.16
C PRO A 186 -3.40 14.53 -10.98
N ARG A 187 -3.63 15.83 -11.17
CA ARG A 187 -2.59 16.85 -10.93
C ARG A 187 -2.13 16.89 -9.47
N SER A 188 -3.05 16.75 -8.52
CA SER A 188 -2.70 16.68 -7.09
C SER A 188 -1.85 15.44 -6.82
N PHE A 189 -2.25 14.28 -7.40
CA PHE A 189 -1.49 13.05 -7.29
C PHE A 189 -0.08 13.18 -7.90
N GLY A 190 0.05 13.76 -9.11
CA GLY A 190 1.35 13.98 -9.75
C GLY A 190 2.30 14.86 -8.92
N LYS A 191 1.77 15.89 -8.24
CA LYS A 191 2.56 16.72 -7.30
C LYS A 191 3.00 15.93 -6.08
N LEU A 192 2.11 15.13 -5.49
CA LEU A 192 2.45 14.27 -4.36
C LEU A 192 3.51 13.25 -4.79
N PHE A 193 3.27 12.53 -5.88
CA PHE A 193 4.22 11.58 -6.45
C PHE A 193 5.61 12.21 -6.62
N LEU A 194 5.72 13.39 -7.24
CA LEU A 194 7.00 14.04 -7.47
C LEU A 194 7.71 14.42 -6.15
N ARG A 195 6.95 14.87 -5.15
CA ARG A 195 7.49 15.17 -3.83
C ARG A 195 8.04 13.93 -3.14
N TYR A 196 7.26 12.85 -3.08
CA TYR A 196 7.71 11.60 -2.44
C TYR A 196 8.85 10.94 -3.22
N PHE A 197 8.86 11.07 -4.54
CA PHE A 197 9.95 10.62 -5.40
C PHE A 197 11.23 11.40 -5.12
N ASP A 198 11.15 12.73 -5.03
CA ASP A 198 12.29 13.58 -4.66
C ASP A 198 12.86 13.21 -3.29
N ASP A 199 11.99 13.02 -2.30
CA ASP A 199 12.39 12.63 -0.94
C ASP A 199 13.12 11.27 -0.96
N ALA A 200 12.60 10.27 -1.67
CA ALA A 200 13.17 8.92 -1.75
C ALA A 200 14.49 8.86 -2.55
N MET A 201 14.65 9.74 -3.53
CA MET A 201 15.81 9.79 -4.42
C MET A 201 16.83 10.86 -4.01
N ASN A 202 16.54 11.66 -2.98
CA ASN A 202 17.28 12.84 -2.56
C ASN A 202 17.49 13.84 -3.72
N LEU A 203 16.39 14.19 -4.38
CA LEU A 203 16.34 15.11 -5.53
C LEU A 203 15.48 16.35 -5.20
N ALA A 204 15.38 17.28 -6.15
CA ALA A 204 14.63 18.53 -6.00
C ALA A 204 13.89 18.92 -7.29
N HIS A 205 13.27 17.96 -7.97
CA HIS A 205 12.49 18.21 -9.18
C HIS A 205 11.18 18.97 -8.89
N SER A 206 10.53 18.70 -7.76
CA SER A 206 9.32 19.35 -7.26
C SER A 206 9.50 20.84 -6.97
N ALA A 207 10.73 21.28 -6.64
CA ALA A 207 11.05 22.69 -6.45
C ALA A 207 11.12 23.48 -7.78
N ARG A 208 11.16 22.78 -8.93
CA ARG A 208 11.20 23.43 -10.24
C ARG A 208 9.82 23.88 -10.65
N LEU A 209 9.67 25.15 -11.01
CA LEU A 209 8.45 25.72 -11.59
C LEU A 209 8.15 25.22 -13.03
N ARG A 210 8.99 24.33 -13.57
CA ARG A 210 8.90 23.75 -14.91
C ARG A 210 9.08 22.24 -14.79
N GLY A 211 8.24 21.47 -15.47
CA GLY A 211 8.23 20.01 -15.40
C GLY A 211 7.01 19.43 -16.13
N PRO A 212 6.99 18.13 -16.44
CA PRO A 212 5.87 17.52 -17.18
C PRO A 212 4.55 17.62 -16.38
N PHE A 213 4.63 17.54 -15.05
CA PHE A 213 3.48 17.72 -14.14
C PHE A 213 2.90 19.15 -14.07
N HIS A 214 3.51 20.15 -14.74
CA HIS A 214 3.08 21.56 -14.71
C HIS A 214 2.28 22.00 -15.94
N ARG A 215 2.08 21.13 -16.94
CA ARG A 215 1.45 21.48 -18.23
C ARG A 215 -0.06 21.22 -18.26
N GLY A 216 -0.43 19.94 -18.23
CA GLY A 216 -1.76 19.42 -18.52
C GLY A 216 -2.15 18.34 -17.52
N GLU A 217 -3.44 18.02 -17.40
CA GLU A 217 -3.85 16.79 -16.69
C GLU A 217 -3.49 15.54 -17.49
N GLU A 218 -3.58 15.63 -18.82
CA GLU A 218 -3.24 14.56 -19.78
C GLU A 218 -1.77 14.13 -19.69
N GLU A 219 -0.88 15.04 -19.28
CA GLU A 219 0.55 14.80 -19.12
C GLU A 219 0.90 14.04 -17.82
N VAL A 220 -0.03 13.92 -16.87
CA VAL A 220 0.24 13.27 -15.57
C VAL A 220 0.59 11.80 -15.79
N GLY A 221 -0.15 11.08 -16.63
CA GLY A 221 0.10 9.66 -16.91
C GLY A 221 1.49 9.40 -17.50
N PRO A 222 1.82 9.98 -18.67
CA PRO A 222 3.15 9.86 -19.28
C PRO A 222 4.27 10.30 -18.35
N ALA A 223 4.06 11.36 -17.55
CA ALA A 223 5.03 11.80 -16.56
C ALA A 223 5.29 10.73 -15.48
N LEU A 224 4.25 10.16 -14.88
CA LEU A 224 4.40 9.08 -13.90
C LEU A 224 5.18 7.91 -14.49
N GLN A 225 4.82 7.48 -15.70
CA GLN A 225 5.50 6.39 -16.41
C GLN A 225 6.98 6.71 -16.63
N ALA A 226 7.30 7.92 -17.09
CA ALA A 226 8.68 8.33 -17.34
C ALA A 226 9.51 8.34 -16.05
N TYR A 227 9.03 8.95 -14.96
CA TYR A 227 9.76 8.93 -13.69
C TYR A 227 9.97 7.51 -13.16
N ALA A 228 8.93 6.67 -13.24
CA ALA A 228 9.00 5.30 -12.77
C ALA A 228 9.95 4.42 -13.61
N ILE A 229 9.93 4.54 -14.94
CA ILE A 229 10.85 3.81 -15.82
C ILE A 229 12.29 4.34 -15.68
N ALA A 230 12.48 5.66 -15.59
CA ALA A 230 13.80 6.27 -15.43
C ALA A 230 14.49 5.84 -14.12
N ALA A 231 13.71 5.73 -13.04
CA ALA A 231 14.19 5.25 -11.74
C ALA A 231 14.03 3.74 -11.54
N ASN A 232 13.64 3.00 -12.58
CA ASN A 232 13.41 1.57 -12.53
C ASN A 232 12.61 1.13 -11.28
N LEU A 233 11.48 1.81 -11.04
CA LEU A 233 10.66 1.66 -9.83
C LEU A 233 10.23 0.20 -9.64
N GLY A 234 10.46 -0.38 -8.47
CA GLY A 234 10.08 -1.78 -8.20
C GLY A 234 8.58 -1.95 -7.98
N VAL A 235 7.98 -1.17 -7.09
CA VAL A 235 6.53 -1.16 -6.80
C VAL A 235 6.04 0.23 -6.44
N LEU A 236 4.85 0.60 -6.91
CA LEU A 236 4.14 1.82 -6.49
C LEU A 236 3.05 1.47 -5.48
N ILE A 237 3.10 2.04 -4.29
CA ILE A 237 2.08 1.86 -3.25
C ILE A 237 1.25 3.14 -3.18
N VAL A 238 -0.05 3.04 -3.41
CA VAL A 238 -0.99 4.16 -3.27
C VAL A 238 -1.80 3.95 -2.00
N GLU A 239 -1.65 4.83 -1.02
CA GLU A 239 -2.29 4.72 0.30
C GLU A 239 -3.36 5.79 0.56
N GLN A 240 -4.09 5.68 1.69
CA GLN A 240 -5.10 6.64 2.11
C GLN A 240 -6.23 6.84 1.10
N ILE A 241 -6.60 5.76 0.40
CA ILE A 241 -7.72 5.78 -0.53
C ILE A 241 -9.02 5.56 0.27
N ASP A 242 -9.72 6.64 0.59
CA ASP A 242 -11.02 6.62 1.27
C ASP A 242 -12.20 6.85 0.30
N THR A 243 -13.42 6.60 0.79
CA THR A 243 -14.67 6.75 0.00
C THR A 243 -14.83 8.16 -0.53
N ARG A 244 -14.53 9.17 0.30
CA ARG A 244 -14.75 10.58 -0.04
C ARG A 244 -13.89 10.99 -1.23
N ASN A 245 -12.62 10.59 -1.23
CA ASN A 245 -11.64 10.98 -2.23
C ASN A 245 -11.78 10.11 -3.49
N ALA A 246 -12.09 8.81 -3.34
CA ALA A 246 -12.19 7.85 -4.43
C ALA A 246 -13.47 7.99 -5.29
N SER A 247 -14.54 8.54 -4.71
CA SER A 247 -15.85 8.69 -5.34
C SER A 247 -16.02 9.97 -6.17
N THR A 248 -15.01 10.86 -6.21
CA THR A 248 -15.14 12.14 -6.91
C THR A 248 -15.13 11.96 -8.43
N LYS A 249 -15.66 12.95 -9.17
CA LYS A 249 -15.60 12.94 -10.64
C LYS A 249 -14.16 12.90 -11.16
N LEU A 250 -13.24 13.59 -10.49
CA LEU A 250 -11.84 13.64 -10.87
C LEU A 250 -11.11 12.33 -10.56
N ALA A 251 -11.50 11.63 -9.50
CA ALA A 251 -10.94 10.32 -9.15
C ALA A 251 -11.08 9.30 -10.28
N LYS A 252 -12.14 9.37 -11.11
CA LYS A 252 -12.30 8.51 -12.29
C LYS A 252 -11.13 8.63 -13.27
N SER A 253 -10.65 9.86 -13.52
CA SER A 253 -9.47 10.13 -14.35
C SER A 253 -8.21 9.54 -13.72
N LEU A 254 -8.05 9.73 -12.40
CA LEU A 254 -6.90 9.19 -11.67
C LEU A 254 -6.88 7.65 -11.66
N TRP A 255 -8.02 6.99 -11.46
CA TRP A 255 -8.13 5.53 -11.55
C TRP A 255 -7.71 5.02 -12.93
N ALA A 256 -8.15 5.68 -13.99
CA ALA A 256 -7.76 5.32 -15.35
C ALA A 256 -6.25 5.50 -15.59
N ILE A 257 -5.65 6.57 -15.05
CA ILE A 257 -4.20 6.83 -15.13
C ILE A 257 -3.40 5.74 -14.39
N LEU A 258 -3.80 5.37 -13.17
CA LEU A 258 -3.13 4.32 -12.40
C LEU A 258 -3.26 2.96 -13.11
N ALA A 259 -4.45 2.65 -13.63
CA ALA A 259 -4.70 1.43 -14.40
C ALA A 259 -3.82 1.34 -15.67
N ARG A 260 -3.69 2.45 -16.41
CA ARG A 260 -2.78 2.52 -17.58
C ARG A 260 -1.32 2.46 -17.16
N PHE A 261 -0.93 3.12 -16.08
CA PHE A 261 0.44 3.08 -15.58
C PHE A 261 0.92 1.64 -15.39
N THR A 262 0.15 0.80 -14.69
CA THR A 262 0.58 -0.59 -14.44
C THR A 262 0.56 -1.42 -15.72
N ALA A 263 -0.44 -1.24 -16.59
CA ALA A 263 -0.53 -1.96 -17.87
C ALA A 263 0.63 -1.61 -18.82
N ASP A 264 0.95 -0.32 -18.95
CA ASP A 264 1.93 0.18 -19.91
C ASP A 264 3.38 -0.03 -19.45
N THR A 265 3.64 0.07 -18.14
CA THR A 265 5.01 -0.04 -17.60
C THR A 265 5.34 -1.44 -17.08
N GLY A 266 4.32 -2.23 -16.79
CA GLY A 266 4.46 -3.50 -16.09
C GLY A 266 4.90 -3.35 -14.64
N ILE A 267 4.91 -2.14 -14.07
CA ILE A 267 5.27 -1.91 -12.67
C ILE A 267 4.07 -2.27 -11.78
N PRO A 268 4.24 -3.12 -10.76
CA PRO A 268 3.19 -3.43 -9.81
C PRO A 268 2.68 -2.18 -9.09
N ILE A 269 1.36 -2.06 -8.98
CA ILE A 269 0.69 -1.07 -8.13
C ILE A 269 0.00 -1.81 -6.99
N VAL A 270 0.20 -1.34 -5.75
CA VAL A 270 -0.58 -1.76 -4.58
C VAL A 270 -1.47 -0.61 -4.15
N CYS A 271 -2.78 -0.77 -4.27
CA CYS A 271 -3.76 0.19 -3.76
C CYS A 271 -4.24 -0.23 -2.38
N LEU A 272 -3.92 0.57 -1.35
CA LEU A 272 -4.40 0.39 0.02
C LEU A 272 -5.64 1.27 0.23
N ALA A 273 -6.80 0.63 0.15
CA ALA A 273 -8.07 1.33 0.11
C ALA A 273 -9.04 0.85 1.18
N THR A 274 -9.96 1.73 1.54
CA THR A 274 -11.08 1.37 2.41
C THR A 274 -12.16 0.61 1.61
N PRO A 275 -13.09 -0.08 2.29
CA PRO A 275 -14.22 -0.74 1.65
C PRO A 275 -15.04 0.20 0.75
N GLY A 276 -15.41 1.38 1.22
CA GLY A 276 -16.19 2.30 0.36
C GLY A 276 -15.39 2.89 -0.81
N ALA A 277 -14.06 2.99 -0.72
CA ALA A 277 -13.22 3.27 -1.89
C ALA A 277 -13.20 2.09 -2.89
N ALA A 278 -13.20 0.85 -2.41
CA ALA A 278 -13.32 -0.34 -3.25
C ALA A 278 -14.65 -0.34 -4.03
N ALA A 279 -15.76 0.03 -3.36
CA ALA A 279 -17.05 0.22 -4.04
C ALA A 279 -16.96 1.29 -5.14
N ALA A 280 -16.33 2.44 -4.86
CA ALA A 280 -16.14 3.49 -5.87
C ALA A 280 -15.31 3.01 -7.08
N LEU A 281 -14.26 2.21 -6.86
CA LEU A 281 -13.49 1.60 -7.94
C LEU A 281 -14.33 0.59 -8.74
N SER A 282 -15.16 -0.21 -8.08
CA SER A 282 -15.98 -1.25 -8.74
C SER A 282 -16.95 -0.68 -9.79
N GLU A 283 -17.36 0.59 -9.64
CA GLU A 283 -18.14 1.31 -10.66
C GLU A 283 -17.32 1.65 -11.92
N GLN A 284 -16.00 1.46 -11.91
CA GLN A 284 -15.06 1.72 -13.00
C GLN A 284 -14.53 0.41 -13.60
N ASN A 285 -15.31 -0.21 -14.48
CA ASN A 285 -15.05 -1.57 -15.02
C ASN A 285 -13.61 -1.76 -15.57
N THR A 286 -13.11 -0.82 -16.39
CA THR A 286 -11.75 -0.92 -16.96
C THR A 286 -10.65 -0.75 -15.92
N ALA A 287 -10.79 0.21 -15.01
CA ALA A 287 -9.76 0.46 -14.00
C ALA A 287 -9.70 -0.68 -12.96
N THR A 288 -10.86 -1.22 -12.59
CA THR A 288 -10.98 -2.39 -11.71
C THR A 288 -10.18 -3.57 -12.24
N THR A 289 -10.34 -3.89 -13.53
CA THR A 289 -9.68 -5.05 -14.16
C THR A 289 -8.15 -4.96 -14.08
N PHE A 290 -7.58 -3.77 -14.22
CA PHE A 290 -6.11 -3.60 -14.18
C PHE A 290 -5.55 -3.38 -12.77
N LEU A 291 -6.34 -2.80 -11.86
CA LEU A 291 -5.88 -2.45 -10.50
C LEU A 291 -6.14 -3.55 -9.47
N ALA A 292 -7.21 -4.32 -9.61
CA ALA A 292 -7.45 -5.52 -8.79
C ALA A 292 -6.89 -6.79 -9.43
N GLY A 293 -6.54 -6.75 -10.71
CA GLY A 293 -6.02 -7.91 -11.42
C GLY A 293 -7.00 -9.09 -11.37
N LYS A 294 -6.55 -10.22 -10.81
CA LYS A 294 -7.36 -11.44 -10.68
C LYS A 294 -8.14 -11.49 -9.35
N THR A 295 -7.72 -10.77 -8.32
CA THR A 295 -8.22 -10.95 -6.95
C THR A 295 -8.13 -9.69 -6.12
N TRP A 296 -9.14 -9.49 -5.27
CA TRP A 296 -9.12 -8.48 -4.22
C TRP A 296 -8.61 -9.11 -2.92
N TYR A 297 -7.76 -8.39 -2.19
CA TYR A 297 -7.29 -8.82 -0.87
C TYR A 297 -8.12 -8.12 0.19
N ASN A 298 -8.86 -8.87 1.00
CA ASN A 298 -9.72 -8.31 2.03
C ASN A 298 -9.10 -8.55 3.40
N ILE A 299 -8.44 -7.52 3.96
CA ILE A 299 -7.91 -7.57 5.32
C ILE A 299 -9.04 -7.20 6.27
N ALA A 300 -9.81 -8.20 6.66
CA ALA A 300 -10.97 -8.05 7.53
C ALA A 300 -10.57 -7.83 9.01
N PRO A 301 -11.41 -7.14 9.81
CA PRO A 301 -11.26 -7.10 11.26
C PRO A 301 -11.32 -8.50 11.87
N ALA A 302 -10.61 -8.70 12.98
CA ALA A 302 -10.54 -10.01 13.60
C ALA A 302 -11.91 -10.44 14.13
N GLN A 303 -12.28 -11.70 13.90
CA GLN A 303 -13.54 -12.25 14.38
C GLN A 303 -13.51 -12.41 15.91
N ARG A 304 -14.68 -12.31 16.53
CA ARG A 304 -14.82 -12.52 17.98
C ARG A 304 -14.37 -13.94 18.33
N GLY A 305 -13.52 -14.07 19.35
CA GLY A 305 -13.01 -15.37 19.80
C GLY A 305 -12.02 -16.05 18.85
N SER A 306 -11.58 -15.37 17.78
CA SER A 306 -10.52 -15.91 16.92
C SER A 306 -9.17 -15.90 17.64
N ALA A 307 -8.31 -16.89 17.32
CA ALA A 307 -6.95 -16.95 17.85
C ALA A 307 -6.15 -15.67 17.58
N GLN A 308 -6.33 -15.08 16.39
CA GLN A 308 -5.72 -13.79 16.04
C GLN A 308 -6.13 -12.68 17.00
N TRP A 309 -7.43 -12.59 17.33
CA TRP A 309 -7.92 -11.57 18.25
C TRP A 309 -7.41 -11.79 19.68
N SER A 310 -7.37 -13.04 20.15
CA SER A 310 -6.80 -13.39 21.45
C SER A 310 -5.33 -12.97 21.54
N LEU A 311 -4.50 -13.30 20.55
CA LEU A 311 -3.10 -12.88 20.49
C LEU A 311 -2.95 -11.35 20.43
N THR A 312 -3.83 -10.67 19.70
CA THR A 312 -3.85 -9.20 19.64
C THR A 312 -4.14 -8.60 21.02
N CYS A 313 -5.14 -9.13 21.73
CA CYS A 313 -5.52 -8.67 23.06
C CYS A 313 -4.42 -8.94 24.09
N GLU A 314 -3.84 -10.13 24.09
CA GLU A 314 -2.73 -10.51 24.96
C GLU A 314 -1.55 -9.56 24.77
N TYR A 315 -1.14 -9.33 23.52
CA TYR A 315 -0.05 -8.42 23.20
C TYR A 315 -0.33 -6.99 23.70
N ILE A 316 -1.50 -6.44 23.38
CA ILE A 316 -1.87 -5.07 23.76
C ILE A 316 -1.97 -4.95 25.29
N TYR A 317 -2.53 -5.96 25.96
CA TYR A 317 -2.65 -5.99 27.42
C TYR A 317 -1.26 -5.97 28.07
N LEU A 318 -0.39 -6.90 27.67
CA LEU A 318 0.96 -7.01 28.19
C LEU A 318 1.76 -5.73 27.96
N THR A 319 1.61 -5.12 26.78
CA THR A 319 2.36 -3.94 26.36
C THR A 319 1.92 -2.67 27.08
N TYR A 320 0.61 -2.45 27.27
CA TYR A 320 0.10 -1.16 27.76
C TYR A 320 -0.51 -1.23 29.15
N LEU A 321 -1.23 -2.29 29.46
CA LEU A 321 -2.13 -2.33 30.61
C LEU A 321 -1.53 -3.02 31.82
N THR A 322 -0.47 -3.82 31.68
CA THR A 322 0.18 -4.51 32.82
C THR A 322 0.47 -3.57 33.99
N GLY A 323 0.97 -2.36 33.69
CA GLY A 323 1.35 -1.37 34.70
C GLY A 323 0.18 -0.78 35.50
N CYS A 324 -1.05 -0.76 34.97
CA CYS A 324 -2.23 -0.22 35.66
C CYS A 324 -3.32 -1.26 35.96
N MET A 325 -3.28 -2.43 35.32
CA MET A 325 -4.28 -3.49 35.44
C MET A 325 -3.73 -4.80 36.03
N GLY A 326 -2.42 -4.91 36.28
CA GLY A 326 -1.76 -6.09 36.81
C GLY A 326 -1.25 -7.06 35.73
N PHE A 327 -0.54 -8.11 36.14
CA PHE A 327 0.17 -9.03 35.23
C PHE A 327 -0.72 -10.04 34.50
N ALA A 328 -1.92 -10.33 35.02
CA ALA A 328 -2.83 -11.31 34.43
C ALA A 328 -3.99 -10.60 33.70
N GLU A 329 -4.11 -10.87 32.40
CA GLU A 329 -5.24 -10.42 31.59
C GLU A 329 -6.56 -10.95 32.18
N PRO A 330 -7.53 -10.09 32.50
CA PRO A 330 -8.84 -10.54 32.95
C PRO A 330 -9.60 -11.28 31.84
N GLU A 331 -10.30 -12.36 32.19
CA GLU A 331 -11.08 -13.18 31.23
C GLU A 331 -12.11 -12.37 30.41
N TRP A 332 -12.60 -11.25 30.95
CA TRP A 332 -13.55 -10.39 30.27
C TRP A 332 -12.90 -9.44 29.24
N PHE A 333 -11.58 -9.27 29.25
CA PHE A 333 -10.89 -8.22 28.52
C PHE A 333 -11.05 -8.38 27.01
N ALA A 334 -10.58 -9.49 26.44
CA ALA A 334 -10.62 -9.72 24.99
C ALA A 334 -12.03 -9.54 24.39
N ASP A 335 -13.04 -10.07 25.08
CA ASP A 335 -14.45 -9.98 24.68
C ASP A 335 -14.99 -8.54 24.76
N THR A 336 -14.61 -7.81 25.80
CA THR A 336 -15.04 -6.42 26.04
C THR A 336 -14.39 -5.47 25.03
N VAL A 337 -13.09 -5.64 24.79
CA VAL A 337 -12.35 -4.88 23.77
C VAL A 337 -12.91 -5.17 22.38
N TRP A 338 -13.24 -6.44 22.08
CA TRP A 338 -13.87 -6.77 20.80
C TRP A 338 -15.20 -6.06 20.65
N TRP A 339 -16.04 -6.06 21.69
CA TRP A 339 -17.35 -5.40 21.64
C TRP A 339 -17.23 -3.90 21.37
N VAL A 340 -16.31 -3.18 22.03
CA VAL A 340 -16.15 -1.73 21.82
C VAL A 340 -15.51 -1.40 20.47
N THR A 341 -14.61 -2.23 19.94
CA THR A 341 -13.82 -1.94 18.72
C THR A 341 -14.32 -2.65 17.46
N CYS A 342 -15.17 -3.65 17.59
CA CYS A 342 -15.57 -4.58 16.54
C CYS A 342 -14.36 -5.28 15.87
N GLY A 343 -13.37 -5.72 16.66
CA GLY A 343 -12.21 -6.48 16.17
C GLY A 343 -11.13 -5.65 15.46
N ARG A 344 -11.13 -4.32 15.67
CA ARG A 344 -10.20 -3.38 15.03
C ARG A 344 -8.99 -3.12 15.93
N SER A 345 -7.81 -3.56 15.48
CA SER A 345 -6.57 -3.53 16.28
C SER A 345 -6.12 -2.12 16.64
N GLU A 346 -6.16 -1.15 15.72
CA GLU A 346 -5.72 0.22 16.01
C GLU A 346 -6.64 0.89 17.05
N LEU A 347 -7.95 0.59 16.99
CA LEU A 347 -8.90 1.09 17.98
C LEU A 347 -8.67 0.46 19.36
N ALA A 348 -8.27 -0.81 19.40
CA ALA A 348 -7.93 -1.49 20.65
C ALA A 348 -6.70 -0.85 21.30
N VAL A 349 -5.66 -0.56 20.50
CA VAL A 349 -4.48 0.18 20.96
C VAL A 349 -4.89 1.57 21.46
N LYS A 350 -5.72 2.30 20.71
CA LYS A 350 -6.23 3.63 21.10
C LYS A 350 -6.95 3.60 22.45
N VAL A 351 -7.83 2.62 22.68
CA VAL A 351 -8.53 2.43 23.96
C VAL A 351 -7.52 2.21 25.09
N CYS A 352 -6.57 1.30 24.90
CA CYS A 352 -5.61 0.97 25.96
C CYS A 352 -4.69 2.15 26.29
N LEU A 353 -4.19 2.88 25.29
CA LEU A 353 -3.40 4.10 25.50
C LEU A 353 -4.20 5.20 26.21
N HIS A 354 -5.48 5.36 25.90
CA HIS A 354 -6.34 6.31 26.59
C HIS A 354 -6.50 5.94 28.07
N ILE A 355 -6.77 4.67 28.38
CA ILE A 355 -6.91 4.18 29.75
C ILE A 355 -5.63 4.45 30.53
N VAL A 356 -4.46 4.08 30.01
CA VAL A 356 -3.16 4.35 30.65
C VAL A 356 -2.96 5.86 30.90
N SER A 357 -3.36 6.71 29.96
CA SER A 357 -3.25 8.17 30.09
C SER A 357 -4.13 8.74 31.20
N VAL A 358 -5.33 8.19 31.40
CA VAL A 358 -6.24 8.57 32.50
C VAL A 358 -5.73 8.01 33.83
N SER A 359 -5.31 6.74 33.86
CA SER A 359 -4.82 6.07 35.07
C SER A 359 -3.56 6.72 35.68
N ARG A 360 -2.77 7.44 34.88
CA ARG A 360 -1.59 8.18 35.38
C ARG A 360 -1.92 9.51 36.06
N LYS A 361 -3.14 10.02 35.89
CA LYS A 361 -3.55 11.34 36.40
C LYS A 361 -4.32 11.26 37.72
N GLU A 362 -4.80 10.09 38.07
CA GLU A 362 -5.64 9.83 39.23
C GLU A 362 -5.00 8.71 40.07
N ASP A 363 -5.33 8.63 41.37
CA ASP A 363 -5.04 7.44 42.20
C ASP A 363 -5.94 6.29 41.71
N PHE A 364 -5.63 5.81 40.52
CA PHE A 364 -6.51 4.97 39.73
C PHE A 364 -6.41 3.54 40.24
N GLU A 365 -7.44 3.10 40.95
CA GLU A 365 -7.61 1.68 41.30
C GLU A 365 -7.78 0.84 40.02
N ARG A 366 -7.44 -0.44 40.11
CA ARG A 366 -7.54 -1.38 38.98
C ARG A 366 -8.97 -1.33 38.41
N PRO A 367 -9.16 -0.88 37.15
CA PRO A 367 -10.50 -0.64 36.64
C PRO A 367 -11.23 -1.97 36.45
N GLY A 368 -12.44 -2.04 36.98
CA GLY A 368 -13.36 -3.12 36.69
C GLY A 368 -13.84 -3.08 35.24
N LYS A 369 -14.58 -4.11 34.82
CA LYS A 369 -15.15 -4.22 33.46
C LYS A 369 -15.99 -2.98 33.06
N ASP A 370 -16.82 -2.48 33.97
CA ASP A 370 -17.73 -1.37 33.69
C ASP A 370 -17.00 -0.03 33.53
N GLU A 371 -15.97 0.19 34.35
CA GLU A 371 -15.12 1.38 34.24
C GLU A 371 -14.28 1.33 32.96
N PHE A 372 -13.71 0.17 32.64
CA PHE A 372 -13.03 -0.05 31.36
C PHE A 372 -13.95 0.31 30.19
N LEU A 373 -15.19 -0.18 30.20
CA LEU A 373 -16.18 0.11 29.15
C LEU A 373 -16.51 1.59 29.03
N LYS A 374 -16.57 2.32 30.15
CA LYS A 374 -16.80 3.76 30.17
C LYS A 374 -15.64 4.49 29.50
N LEU A 375 -14.41 4.23 29.95
CA LEU A 375 -13.19 4.84 29.40
C LEU A 375 -12.97 4.48 27.92
N ALA A 376 -13.30 3.25 27.52
CA ALA A 376 -13.21 2.83 26.13
C ALA A 376 -14.20 3.58 25.23
N LYS A 377 -15.43 3.84 25.70
CA LYS A 377 -16.40 4.65 24.96
C LYS A 377 -15.96 6.10 24.85
N ASP A 378 -15.37 6.65 25.91
CA ASP A 378 -14.83 8.01 25.92
C ASP A 378 -13.66 8.13 24.92
N ALA A 379 -12.76 7.14 24.88
CA ALA A 379 -11.67 7.06 23.92
C ALA A 379 -12.15 6.98 22.45
N LEU A 380 -13.29 6.34 22.23
CA LEU A 380 -13.87 6.08 20.91
C LEU A 380 -15.05 6.98 20.56
N ALA A 381 -15.21 8.12 21.24
CA ALA A 381 -16.37 8.98 21.08
C ALA A 381 -16.61 9.43 19.61
N LEU A 382 -15.54 9.67 18.84
CA LEU A 382 -15.61 10.07 17.44
C LEU A 382 -15.95 8.89 16.51
N GLU A 383 -15.44 7.70 16.83
CA GLU A 383 -15.62 6.47 16.04
C GLU A 383 -16.94 5.75 16.35
N TRP A 384 -17.55 6.05 17.49
CA TRP A 384 -18.73 5.35 18.00
C TRP A 384 -19.92 5.28 17.03
N PRO A 385 -20.27 6.36 16.28
CA PRO A 385 -21.34 6.28 15.29
C PRO A 385 -21.05 5.27 14.17
N HIS A 386 -19.78 5.14 13.76
CA HIS A 386 -19.35 4.19 12.73
C HIS A 386 -19.34 2.76 13.27
N LEU A 387 -18.86 2.55 14.49
CA LEU A 387 -18.87 1.25 15.15
C LEU A 387 -20.30 0.72 15.38
N ARG A 388 -21.24 1.60 15.72
CA ARG A 388 -22.67 1.26 15.78
C ARG A 388 -23.22 0.83 14.42
N ALA A 389 -22.82 1.51 13.34
CA ALA A 389 -23.21 1.13 11.98
C ALA A 389 -22.69 -0.27 11.63
N VAL A 390 -21.42 -0.57 11.94
CA VAL A 390 -20.84 -1.91 11.72
C VAL A 390 -21.64 -2.99 12.46
N ARG A 391 -21.98 -2.79 13.74
CA ARG A 391 -22.79 -3.74 14.51
C ARG A 391 -24.18 -3.93 13.92
N ARG A 392 -24.85 -2.82 13.58
CA ARG A 392 -26.17 -2.84 12.95
C ARG A 392 -26.17 -3.65 11.65
N LEU A 393 -25.11 -3.55 10.84
CA LEU A 393 -24.98 -4.37 9.63
C LEU A 393 -24.84 -5.85 9.96
N GLY A 394 -24.03 -6.20 10.96
CA GLY A 394 -23.87 -7.58 11.43
C GLY A 394 -25.16 -8.19 11.99
N GLU A 395 -26.08 -7.37 12.49
CA GLU A 395 -27.41 -7.77 12.96
C GLU A 395 -28.46 -7.88 11.82
N GLY A 396 -28.04 -7.76 10.56
CA GLY A 396 -28.94 -7.85 9.39
C GLY A 396 -29.63 -6.52 9.03
N GLY A 397 -29.14 -5.39 9.55
CA GLY A 397 -29.68 -4.07 9.22
C GLY A 397 -29.31 -3.62 7.80
N SER A 398 -30.24 -2.93 7.13
CA SER A 398 -30.01 -2.35 5.80
C SER A 398 -29.49 -0.91 5.85
N PHE A 399 -28.79 -0.51 4.78
CA PHE A 399 -28.20 0.82 4.63
C PHE A 399 -28.76 1.54 3.40
N THR A 400 -28.96 2.85 3.54
CA THR A 400 -29.22 3.72 2.37
C THR A 400 -27.90 4.08 1.70
N SER A 401 -27.94 4.51 0.42
CA SER A 401 -26.74 4.98 -0.29
C SER A 401 -26.03 6.13 0.45
N ALA A 402 -26.79 7.02 1.12
CA ALA A 402 -26.23 8.09 1.92
C ALA A 402 -25.49 7.56 3.17
N SER A 403 -26.02 6.51 3.79
CA SER A 403 -25.38 5.84 4.94
C SER A 403 -24.11 5.10 4.52
N ILE A 404 -24.10 4.45 3.34
CA ILE A 404 -22.91 3.81 2.76
C ILE A 404 -21.84 4.86 2.48
N ARG A 405 -22.17 6.03 1.91
CA ARG A 405 -21.16 7.10 1.72
C ARG A 405 -20.55 7.61 3.03
N ARG A 406 -21.33 7.60 4.13
CA ARG A 406 -20.89 8.12 5.43
C ARG A 406 -20.07 7.12 6.23
N HIS A 407 -20.42 5.84 6.15
CA HIS A 407 -19.82 4.79 6.96
C HIS A 407 -19.03 3.77 6.15
N GLY A 408 -19.00 3.89 4.81
CA GLY A 408 -18.47 2.89 3.89
C GLY A 408 -17.02 2.53 4.17
N ASP A 409 -16.20 3.47 4.63
CA ASP A 409 -14.81 3.18 5.01
C ASP A 409 -14.68 2.21 6.20
N TRP A 410 -15.74 2.06 6.98
CA TRP A 410 -15.79 1.25 8.20
C TRP A 410 -16.49 -0.09 8.00
N LEU A 411 -17.38 -0.19 7.02
CA LEU A 411 -18.24 -1.37 6.83
C LEU A 411 -17.44 -2.53 6.22
N PRO A 412 -17.70 -3.78 6.59
CA PRO A 412 -17.19 -4.94 5.86
C PRO A 412 -17.57 -4.89 4.37
N VAL A 413 -16.66 -5.30 3.49
CA VAL A 413 -16.81 -5.20 2.02
C VAL A 413 -17.98 -6.05 1.51
N GLU A 414 -18.05 -7.32 1.89
CA GLU A 414 -19.05 -8.27 1.38
C GLU A 414 -20.49 -7.81 1.61
N PRO A 415 -20.93 -7.52 2.85
CA PRO A 415 -22.30 -7.09 3.08
C PRO A 415 -22.54 -5.69 2.51
N MET A 416 -21.51 -4.83 2.42
CA MET A 416 -21.64 -3.52 1.80
C MET A 416 -21.97 -3.65 0.30
N MET A 417 -21.25 -4.50 -0.44
CA MET A 417 -21.50 -4.74 -1.87
C MET A 417 -22.88 -5.36 -2.13
N GLN A 418 -23.38 -6.19 -1.21
CA GLN A 418 -24.74 -6.76 -1.27
C GLN A 418 -25.83 -5.75 -0.89
N SER A 419 -25.52 -4.75 -0.08
CA SER A 419 -26.50 -3.77 0.44
C SER A 419 -26.77 -2.58 -0.49
N VAL A 420 -26.10 -2.48 -1.64
CA VAL A 420 -26.32 -1.43 -2.64
C VAL A 420 -27.45 -1.84 -3.59
N PRO A 421 -28.61 -1.16 -3.58
CA PRO A 421 -29.70 -1.46 -4.51
C PRO A 421 -29.22 -1.25 -5.96
N GLY A 422 -29.35 -2.27 -6.81
CA GLY A 422 -28.91 -2.23 -8.22
C GLY A 422 -27.62 -2.99 -8.55
N LEU A 423 -26.97 -3.63 -7.56
CA LEU A 423 -25.88 -4.60 -7.78
C LEU A 423 -26.34 -6.06 -7.76
N GLU A 424 -27.64 -6.31 -7.54
CA GLU A 424 -28.25 -7.65 -7.53
C GLU A 424 -28.35 -8.28 -8.94
N GLU A 425 -28.24 -7.50 -10.01
CA GLU A 425 -28.22 -8.02 -11.38
C GLU A 425 -26.78 -8.22 -11.86
N THR A 426 -26.26 -9.42 -11.61
CA THR A 426 -25.17 -10.07 -12.37
C THR A 426 -23.85 -9.28 -12.48
N ASN A 427 -22.95 -9.44 -11.51
CA ASN A 427 -21.52 -9.27 -11.80
C ASN A 427 -20.73 -10.46 -11.25
N PRO A 428 -20.35 -11.45 -12.08
CA PRO A 428 -19.60 -12.65 -11.66
C PRO A 428 -18.12 -12.36 -11.28
N VAL A 429 -17.74 -11.08 -11.11
CA VAL A 429 -16.36 -10.61 -10.94
C VAL A 429 -15.84 -10.72 -9.49
N PHE A 430 -16.66 -11.20 -8.55
CA PHE A 430 -16.28 -11.38 -7.15
C PHE A 430 -16.20 -12.85 -6.71
N PRO A 431 -15.22 -13.65 -7.17
CA PRO A 431 -14.82 -14.83 -6.42
C PRO A 431 -14.01 -14.35 -5.22
N ILE A 432 -14.69 -13.97 -4.14
CA ILE A 432 -14.04 -13.87 -2.83
C ILE A 432 -13.87 -15.30 -2.35
N THR A 433 -12.63 -15.70 -2.06
CA THR A 433 -12.33 -17.05 -1.58
C THR A 433 -13.06 -17.27 -0.26
N TYR A 434 -14.15 -18.01 -0.30
CA TYR A 434 -14.81 -18.49 0.91
C TYR A 434 -13.86 -19.47 1.58
N VAL A 435 -13.19 -19.06 2.64
CA VAL A 435 -12.51 -20.00 3.53
C VAL A 435 -13.62 -20.60 4.39
N PRO A 436 -14.01 -21.87 4.21
CA PRO A 436 -14.99 -22.49 5.09
C PRO A 436 -14.45 -22.39 6.51
N THR A 437 -15.27 -21.88 7.41
CA THR A 437 -15.04 -22.01 8.85
C THR A 437 -14.80 -23.49 9.12
N PRO A 438 -13.70 -23.89 9.78
CA PRO A 438 -13.57 -25.27 10.23
C PRO A 438 -14.78 -25.54 11.11
N GLY A 439 -15.68 -26.39 10.62
CA GLY A 439 -16.86 -26.78 11.37
C GLY A 439 -16.40 -27.31 12.72
N ALA A 440 -16.96 -26.74 13.79
CA ALA A 440 -16.92 -27.34 15.10
C ALA A 440 -17.58 -28.73 14.99
N ASN A 441 -16.77 -29.76 14.76
CA ASN A 441 -17.10 -31.17 14.92
C ASN A 441 -15.80 -31.98 15.00
N HIS A 442 -15.11 -31.83 16.12
CA HIS A 442 -14.32 -32.91 16.71
C HIS A 442 -14.67 -32.97 18.20
N ALA A 443 -15.77 -33.66 18.48
CA ALA A 443 -15.97 -34.51 19.64
C ALA A 443 -16.64 -35.79 19.13
#